data_AF-A0A1G0M068-F1
#
_entry.id   AF-A0A1G0M068-F1
#
_cell.length_a   1.000
_cell.length_b   1.000
_cell.length_c   1.000
_cell.angle_alpha   90.00
_cell.angle_beta   90.00
_cell.angle_gamma   90.00
#
_symmetry.space_group_name_H-M   'P 1'
#
loop_
_entity.id
_entity.type
_entity.pdbx_description
1 polymer ?
#
loop_
_entity_poly.entity_id
_entity_poly.type
_entity_poly.pdbx_seq_one_letter_code
_entity_poly.pdbx_strand_id
1 'polypeptide(L)' 'MLSMRDTAAAALAVQAEAVRRLEPVERLRQALELSESARALSLSRLRTLHADLTELELVELLINASLIPTRRSGPAA' A
#
# COMPACT_ATOMS: atom_id res chain seq x y z
N MET A 1 9.48 12.59 31.16
CA MET A 1 8.95 11.70 30.11
C MET A 1 9.43 12.28 28.78
N LEU A 2 10.51 11.75 28.20
CA LEU A 2 10.97 12.19 26.87
C LEU A 2 9.88 11.86 25.86
N SER A 3 9.40 12.86 25.13
CA SER A 3 8.35 12.71 24.15
C SER A 3 8.88 11.91 22.96
N MET A 4 8.22 10.79 22.60
CA MET A 4 8.54 10.01 21.38
C MET A 4 8.54 10.85 20.08
N ARG A 5 8.04 12.09 20.12
CA ARG A 5 8.02 13.03 18.99
C ARG A 5 9.37 13.70 18.73
N ASP A 6 10.25 13.79 19.73
CA ASP A 6 11.47 14.58 19.63
C ASP A 6 12.51 13.97 18.66
N THR A 7 12.43 12.67 18.41
CA THR A 7 13.29 11.97 17.44
C THR A 7 12.63 11.71 16.09
N ALA A 8 11.33 11.95 15.95
CA ALA A 8 10.57 11.55 14.76
C ALA A 8 11.05 12.30 13.49
N ALA A 9 11.30 13.61 13.59
CA ALA A 9 11.80 14.40 12.47
C ALA A 9 13.24 14.02 12.07
N ALA A 10 14.10 13.78 13.07
CA ALA A 10 15.48 13.35 12.83
C ALA A 10 15.53 11.94 12.20
N ALA A 11 14.66 11.02 12.64
CA ALA A 11 14.53 9.69 12.08
C ALA A 11 14.06 9.72 10.61
N LEU A 12 13.07 10.58 10.29
CA LEU A 12 12.62 10.78 8.90
C LEU A 12 13.73 11.32 8.01
N ALA A 13 14.55 12.25 8.52
CA ALA A 13 15.69 12.80 7.76
C ALA A 13 16.74 11.73 7.45
N VAL A 14 17.08 10.88 8.44
CA VAL A 14 18.01 9.76 8.26
C VAL A 14 17.46 8.74 7.27
N GLN A 15 16.17 8.40 7.36
CA GLN A 15 15.52 7.48 6.44
C GLN A 15 15.53 8.02 5.01
N ALA A 16 15.17 9.30 4.81
CA ALA A 16 15.15 9.92 3.50
C ALA A 16 16.56 10.01 2.87
N GLU A 17 17.59 10.24 3.68
CA GLU A 17 18.98 10.21 3.23
C GLU A 17 19.43 8.79 2.85
N ALA A 18 19.07 7.78 3.64
CA ALA A 18 19.37 6.38 3.31
C ALA A 18 18.71 5.96 1.99
N VAL A 19 17.44 6.32 1.77
CA VAL A 19 16.71 6.02 0.52
C VAL A 19 17.35 6.74 -0.69
N ARG A 20 17.84 7.97 -0.52
CA ARG A 20 18.50 8.72 -1.60
C ARG A 20 19.80 8.09 -2.08
N ARG A 21 20.49 7.34 -1.22
CA ARG A 21 21.74 6.64 -1.54
C ARG A 21 21.55 5.33 -2.30
N LEU A 22 20.32 4.83 -2.38
CA LEU A 22 19.99 3.63 -3.14
C LEU A 22 19.96 3.93 -4.64
N GLU A 23 20.36 2.95 -5.44
CA GLU A 23 20.16 3.01 -6.88
C GLU A 23 18.65 3.05 -7.22
N PRO A 24 18.24 3.70 -8.33
CA PRO A 24 16.82 3.83 -8.67
C PRO A 24 16.06 2.50 -8.70
N VAL A 25 16.70 1.42 -9.17
CA VAL A 25 16.11 0.08 -9.21
C VAL A 25 15.88 -0.50 -7.81
N GLU A 26 16.78 -0.22 -6.87
CA GLU A 26 16.67 -0.70 -5.49
C GLU A 26 15.57 0.05 -4.74
N ARG A 27 15.40 1.35 -5.01
CA ARG A 27 14.29 2.15 -4.46
C ARG A 27 12.94 1.60 -4.92
N LEU A 28 12.81 1.30 -6.21
CA LEU A 28 11.57 0.73 -6.75
C LEU A 28 11.28 -0.63 -6.11
N ARG A 29 12.29 -1.50 -6.03
CA ARG A 29 12.15 -2.82 -5.40
C ARG A 29 11.69 -2.71 -3.94
N GLN A 30 12.34 -1.85 -3.13
CA GLN A 30 11.92 -1.64 -1.75
C GLN A 30 10.49 -1.09 -1.64
N ALA A 31 10.10 -0.17 -2.51
CA ALA A 31 8.74 0.37 -2.53
C ALA A 31 7.70 -0.70 -2.84
N LEU A 32 8.01 -1.63 -3.76
CA LEU A 32 7.15 -2.77 -4.08
C LEU A 32 7.05 -3.75 -2.91
N GLU A 33 8.18 -4.13 -2.29
CA GLU A 33 8.21 -5.01 -1.11
C GLU A 33 7.38 -4.44 0.06
N LEU A 34 7.48 -3.13 0.31
CA LEU A 34 6.67 -2.42 1.30
C LEU A 34 5.17 -2.41 0.94
N SER A 35 4.85 -2.16 -0.33
CA SER A 35 3.47 -2.16 -0.83
C SER A 35 2.82 -3.53 -0.67
N GLU A 36 3.54 -4.62 -1.01
CA GLU A 36 3.09 -5.99 -0.84
C GLU A 36 2.87 -6.34 0.63
N SER A 37 3.79 -5.95 1.50
CA SER A 37 3.68 -6.15 2.95
C SER A 37 2.46 -5.43 3.53
N ALA A 38 2.26 -4.17 3.16
CA ALA A 38 1.10 -3.37 3.59
C ALA A 38 -0.21 -3.97 3.08
N ARG A 39 -0.24 -4.44 1.83
CA ARG A 39 -1.40 -5.14 1.23
C ARG A 39 -1.73 -6.41 1.99
N ALA A 40 -0.74 -7.24 2.30
CA ALA A 40 -0.93 -8.49 3.03
C ALA A 40 -1.50 -8.26 4.44
N LEU A 41 -0.93 -7.29 5.18
CA LEU A 41 -1.43 -6.92 6.51
C LEU A 41 -2.87 -6.39 6.47
N SER A 42 -3.17 -5.54 5.48
CA SER A 42 -4.50 -4.95 5.31
C SER A 42 -5.54 -6.02 4.97
N LEU A 43 -5.23 -6.92 4.02
CA LEU A 43 -6.12 -8.04 3.66
C LEU A 43 -6.33 -8.99 4.84
N SER A 44 -5.29 -9.30 5.61
CA SER A 44 -5.41 -10.13 6.82
C SER A 44 -6.42 -9.54 7.81
N ARG A 45 -6.36 -8.21 8.01
CA ARG A 45 -7.33 -7.52 8.86
C ARG A 45 -8.74 -7.53 8.27
N LEU A 46 -8.88 -7.26 6.97
CA LEU A 46 -10.18 -7.26 6.30
C LEU A 46 -10.86 -8.63 6.35
N ARG A 47 -10.13 -9.73 6.14
CA ARG A 47 -10.65 -11.10 6.30
C ARG A 47 -11.22 -11.36 7.71
N THR A 48 -10.61 -10.77 8.73
CA THR A 48 -11.09 -10.91 10.12
C THR A 48 -12.36 -10.10 10.37
N LEU A 49 -12.50 -8.94 9.72
CA LEU A 49 -13.64 -8.04 9.88
C LEU A 49 -14.86 -8.42 9.03
N HIS A 50 -14.62 -9.05 7.88
CA HIS A 50 -15.61 -9.37 6.86
C HIS A 50 -15.46 -10.84 6.44
N ALA A 51 -15.86 -11.75 7.32
CA ALA A 51 -15.69 -13.20 7.12
C ALA A 51 -16.61 -13.78 6.02
N ASP A 52 -17.62 -13.02 5.62
CA ASP A 52 -18.62 -13.35 4.62
C ASP A 52 -18.24 -12.91 3.20
N LEU A 53 -17.27 -11.99 3.06
CA LEU A 53 -16.81 -11.51 1.76
C LEU A 53 -15.83 -12.49 1.11
N THR A 54 -15.90 -12.57 -0.21
CA THR A 54 -14.93 -13.28 -1.03
C THR A 54 -13.60 -12.55 -1.11
N GLU A 55 -12.53 -13.26 -1.48
CA GLU A 55 -11.21 -12.66 -1.65
C GLU A 55 -11.22 -11.51 -2.68
N LEU A 56 -12.01 -11.62 -3.76
CA LEU A 56 -12.14 -10.56 -4.76
C LEU A 56 -12.75 -9.29 -4.16
N GLU A 57 -13.85 -9.41 -3.42
CA GLU A 57 -14.54 -8.29 -2.78
C GLU A 57 -13.65 -7.62 -1.72
N LEU A 58 -12.85 -8.39 -0.98
CA LEU A 58 -11.86 -7.86 -0.04
C LEU A 58 -10.77 -7.06 -0.74
N VAL A 59 -10.32 -7.51 -1.92
CA VAL A 59 -9.35 -6.76 -2.74
C VAL A 59 -9.99 -5.50 -3.30
N GLU A 60 -11.21 -5.56 -3.82
CA GLU A 60 -11.95 -4.39 -4.32
C GLU A 60 -12.15 -3.34 -3.20
N LEU A 61 -12.48 -3.79 -1.99
CA LEU A 61 -12.60 -2.94 -0.81
C LEU A 61 -11.26 -2.29 -0.44
N LEU A 62 -10.15 -3.06 -0.48
CA LEU A 62 -8.82 -2.53 -0.18
C LEU A 62 -8.37 -1.45 -1.16
N ILE A 63 -8.60 -1.65 -2.46
CA ILE A 63 -8.18 -0.70 -3.49
C ILE A 63 -9.23 0.38 -3.76
N ASN A 64 -10.41 0.28 -3.14
CA ASN A 64 -11.57 1.14 -3.34
C ASN A 64 -11.94 1.29 -4.83
N ALA A 65 -11.91 0.18 -5.58
CA ALA A 65 -12.23 0.14 -7.01
C ALA A 65 -12.76 -1.25 -7.39
N SER A 66 -13.68 -1.30 -8.36
CA SER A 66 -14.12 -2.58 -8.91
C SER A 66 -13.09 -3.13 -9.89
N LEU A 67 -12.84 -4.43 -9.77
CA LEU A 67 -12.00 -5.22 -10.65
C LEU A 67 -12.79 -5.89 -11.77
N ILE A 68 -14.13 -5.83 -11.72
CA ILE A 68 -14.98 -6.25 -12.82
C ILE A 68 -14.80 -5.24 -13.96
N PRO A 69 -14.33 -5.67 -15.16
CA PRO A 69 -14.21 -4.78 -16.29
C PRO A 69 -15.61 -4.29 -16.70
N THR A 70 -15.98 -3.07 -16.30
CA THR A 70 -17.10 -2.38 -16.95
C THR A 70 -16.71 -2.20 -18.40
N ARG A 71 -17.47 -2.78 -19.35
CA ARG A 71 -17.23 -2.60 -20.80
C ARG A 71 -16.93 -1.14 -21.05
N ARG A 72 -15.76 -0.84 -21.63
CA ARG A 72 -15.50 0.50 -22.16
C ARG A 72 -16.62 0.80 -23.15
N SER A 73 -17.50 1.73 -22.80
CA SER A 73 -18.29 2.46 -23.79
C SER A 73 -17.29 3.29 -24.59
N GLY A 74 -16.75 2.69 -25.64
CA GLY A 74 -16.10 3.45 -26.71
C GLY A 74 -17.09 4.44 -27.32
N PRO A 75 -16.61 5.48 -28.03
CA PRO A 75 -17.50 6.44 -28.66
C PRO A 75 -18.43 5.67 -29.61
N ALA A 76 -19.74 5.94 -29.51
CA ALA A 76 -20.68 5.50 -30.53
C ALA A 76 -20.19 6.05 -31.87
N ALA A 77 -19.85 5.14 -32.78
CA ALA A 77 -19.58 5.47 -34.18
C ALA A 77 -20.88 5.86 -34.89
#